data_AF-A0A7R8VIA2-F1
#
_entry.id   AF-A0A7R8VIA2-F1
#
_cell.length_a   1.000
_cell.length_b   1.000
_cell.length_c   1.000
_cell.angle_alpha   90.00
_cell.angle_beta   90.00
_cell.angle_gamma   90.00
#
_symmetry.space_group_name_H-M   'P 1'
#
loop_
_entity.id
_entity.type
_entity.pdbx_description
1 polymer ?
#
loop_
_entity_poly.entity_id
_entity_poly.type
_entity_poly.pdbx_seq_one_letter_code
_entity_poly.pdbx_strand_id
1 'polypeptide(L)'
;HLTILVFVIITVQQLRDEAAQFLLEEAFLDLELHFQDLVTSKWLASSIPVDTICVTLEDYFHDYVHLRLRNFDYVISEAQNLVGKKYVSAMLRKRISFKTYEERKEAALKILKESAQIKAFFTRIAPKVAKFDSPFEIINALAEVLKCEDAEMLSLDLHNLIDKYPDVTQDHLTQLIALRGDLSKSEVRDMVTYVVQSEQTKNRPPAPKSIFSQL
;
A
#
# COMPACT_ATOMS: atom_id res chain seq x y z
N HIS A 1 -26.52 -10.45 31.84
CA HIS A 1 -26.56 -11.28 30.62
C HIS A 1 -26.00 -10.59 29.38
N LEU A 2 -26.45 -9.37 29.02
CA LEU A 2 -25.95 -8.66 27.82
C LEU A 2 -24.43 -8.37 27.87
N THR A 3 -23.90 -7.97 29.03
CA THR A 3 -22.47 -7.69 29.24
C THR A 3 -21.57 -8.92 29.05
N ILE A 4 -22.04 -10.10 29.47
CA ILE A 4 -21.30 -11.36 29.34
C ILE A 4 -21.23 -11.77 27.86
N LEU A 5 -22.33 -11.64 27.12
CA LEU A 5 -22.37 -11.94 25.69
C LEU A 5 -21.45 -11.00 24.89
N VAL A 6 -21.48 -9.70 25.20
CA VAL A 6 -20.57 -8.72 24.59
C VAL A 6 -19.11 -9.06 24.89
N PHE A 7 -18.79 -9.41 26.13
CA PHE A 7 -17.45 -9.83 26.51
C PHE A 7 -16.98 -11.07 25.72
N VAL A 8 -17.81 -12.12 25.65
CA VAL A 8 -17.49 -13.35 24.91
C VAL A 8 -17.27 -13.08 23.42
N ILE A 9 -18.08 -12.22 22.80
CA ILE A 9 -17.92 -11.84 21.39
C ILE A 9 -16.57 -11.14 21.18
N ILE A 10 -16.22 -10.18 22.04
CA ILE A 10 -14.95 -9.45 21.95
C ILE A 10 -13.78 -10.42 22.10
N THR A 11 -13.80 -11.31 23.09
CA THR A 11 -12.72 -12.29 23.30
C THR A 11 -12.54 -13.23 22.11
N VAL A 12 -13.64 -13.71 21.51
CA VAL A 12 -13.57 -14.59 20.34
C VAL A 12 -13.07 -13.83 19.10
N GLN A 13 -13.42 -12.55 18.95
CA GLN A 13 -12.88 -11.71 17.88
C GLN A 13 -11.38 -11.46 18.05
N GLN A 14 -10.93 -11.12 19.25
CA GLN A 14 -9.50 -10.96 19.55
C GLN A 14 -8.72 -12.25 19.26
N LEU A 15 -9.23 -13.40 19.69
CA LEU A 15 -8.60 -14.69 19.39
C LEU A 15 -8.54 -14.98 17.88
N ARG A 16 -9.59 -14.63 17.13
CA ARG A 16 -9.57 -14.72 15.66
C ARG A 16 -8.50 -13.83 15.06
N ASP A 17 -8.38 -12.60 15.55
CA ASP A 17 -7.46 -11.60 15.02
C ASP A 17 -6.00 -12.01 15.26
N GLU A 18 -5.69 -12.49 16.46
CA GLU A 18 -4.38 -13.07 16.81
C GLU A 18 -4.08 -14.32 15.97
N ALA A 19 -5.05 -15.24 15.82
CA ALA A 19 -4.86 -16.44 15.00
C ALA A 19 -4.62 -16.10 13.52
N ALA A 20 -5.34 -15.11 12.98
CA ALA A 20 -5.13 -14.62 11.62
C ALA A 20 -3.72 -14.05 11.44
N GLN A 21 -3.20 -13.33 12.44
CA GLN A 21 -1.85 -12.81 12.41
C GLN A 21 -0.82 -13.94 12.33
N PHE A 22 -0.92 -14.99 13.15
CA PHE A 22 0.01 -16.12 13.10
C PHE A 22 0.03 -16.82 11.73
N LEU A 23 -1.14 -17.02 11.11
CA LEU A 23 -1.23 -17.60 9.77
C LEU A 23 -0.53 -16.72 8.72
N LEU A 24 -0.70 -15.41 8.80
CA LEU A 24 -0.09 -14.49 7.85
C LEU A 24 1.40 -14.28 8.12
N GLU A 25 1.86 -14.37 9.37
CA GLU A 25 3.28 -14.22 9.72
C GLU A 25 4.16 -15.25 8.99
N GLU A 26 3.75 -16.53 8.98
CA GLU A 26 4.47 -17.59 8.27
C GLU A 26 4.53 -17.32 6.77
N ALA A 27 3.38 -17.07 6.14
CA ALA A 27 3.29 -16.78 4.71
C ALA A 27 4.12 -15.55 4.29
N PHE A 28 4.13 -14.49 5.11
CA PHE A 28 4.89 -13.27 4.81
C PHE A 28 6.37 -13.39 5.13
N LEU A 29 6.78 -14.32 6.00
CA LEU A 29 8.18 -14.62 6.25
C LEU A 29 8.83 -15.23 4.99
N ASP A 30 8.14 -16.18 4.36
CA ASP A 30 8.59 -16.81 3.11
C ASP A 30 8.68 -15.81 1.95
N LEU A 31 7.81 -14.78 1.97
CA LEU A 31 7.73 -13.76 0.94
C LEU A 31 8.62 -12.54 1.19
N GLU A 32 9.31 -12.46 2.31
CA GLU A 32 10.02 -11.26 2.75
C GLU A 32 11.07 -10.80 1.71
N LEU A 33 11.80 -11.74 1.09
CA LEU A 33 12.79 -11.42 0.05
C LEU A 33 12.13 -10.80 -1.21
N HIS A 34 10.96 -11.29 -1.58
CA HIS A 34 10.22 -10.76 -2.74
C HIS A 34 9.69 -9.35 -2.47
N PHE A 35 9.22 -9.08 -1.25
CA PHE A 35 8.86 -7.71 -0.85
C PHE A 35 10.08 -6.77 -0.80
N GLN A 36 11.25 -7.27 -0.42
CA GLN A 36 12.49 -6.49 -0.43
C GLN A 36 12.98 -6.18 -1.85
N ASP A 37 12.67 -7.04 -2.82
CA ASP A 37 13.03 -6.79 -4.20
C ASP A 37 12.17 -5.70 -4.87
N LEU A 38 10.97 -5.40 -4.35
CA LEU A 38 10.07 -4.39 -4.92
C LEU A 38 10.73 -3.00 -4.99
N VAL A 39 10.47 -2.28 -6.09
CA VAL A 39 10.97 -0.92 -6.33
C VAL A 39 12.50 -0.82 -6.24
N THR A 40 13.18 -1.84 -6.75
CA THR A 40 14.64 -1.88 -6.93
C THR A 40 15.01 -1.99 -8.40
N SER A 41 16.30 -1.85 -8.74
CA SER A 41 16.79 -2.08 -10.11
C SER A 41 16.53 -3.51 -10.59
N LYS A 42 16.56 -4.51 -9.69
CA LYS A 42 16.24 -5.91 -10.02
C LYS A 42 14.76 -6.07 -10.39
N TRP A 43 13.88 -5.41 -9.64
CA TRP A 43 12.44 -5.43 -9.90
C TRP A 43 12.08 -4.80 -11.24
N LEU A 44 12.74 -3.72 -11.68
CA LEU A 44 12.45 -3.12 -12.99
C LEU A 44 12.54 -4.11 -14.14
N ALA A 45 13.55 -4.99 -14.12
CA ALA A 45 13.79 -5.96 -15.17
C ALA A 45 12.96 -7.26 -15.04
N SER A 46 12.09 -7.38 -14.04
CA SER A 46 11.45 -8.66 -13.70
C SER A 46 10.02 -8.53 -13.16
N SER A 47 9.13 -9.45 -13.53
CA SER A 47 7.82 -9.60 -12.86
C SER A 47 7.85 -10.60 -11.70
N ILE A 48 8.97 -11.31 -11.51
CA ILE A 48 9.09 -12.44 -10.57
C ILE A 48 8.63 -12.09 -9.15
N PRO A 49 8.96 -10.92 -8.55
CA PRO A 49 8.56 -10.64 -7.18
C PRO A 49 7.04 -10.69 -6.98
N VAL A 50 6.26 -10.01 -7.83
CA VAL A 50 4.80 -9.96 -7.68
C VAL A 50 4.13 -11.26 -8.11
N ASP A 51 4.65 -11.92 -9.14
CA ASP A 51 4.16 -13.23 -9.57
C ASP A 51 4.32 -14.26 -8.43
N THR A 52 5.49 -14.28 -7.78
CA THR A 52 5.78 -15.19 -6.67
C THR A 52 4.93 -14.87 -5.44
N ILE A 53 4.77 -13.58 -5.09
CA ILE A 53 3.86 -13.17 -4.01
C ILE A 53 2.45 -13.70 -4.23
N CYS A 54 1.91 -13.58 -5.45
CA CYS A 54 0.55 -14.05 -5.75
C CYS A 54 0.45 -15.58 -5.66
N VAL A 55 1.41 -16.32 -6.23
CA VAL A 55 1.39 -17.80 -6.25
C VAL A 55 1.55 -18.36 -4.84
N THR A 56 2.53 -17.90 -4.06
CA THR A 56 2.75 -18.38 -2.70
C THR A 56 1.55 -18.07 -1.81
N LEU A 57 0.99 -16.85 -1.87
CA LEU A 57 -0.23 -16.54 -1.11
C LEU A 57 -1.42 -17.40 -1.55
N GLU A 58 -1.52 -17.75 -2.84
CA GLU A 58 -2.56 -18.65 -3.34
C GLU A 58 -2.46 -20.04 -2.69
N ASP A 59 -1.24 -20.59 -2.60
CA ASP A 59 -0.99 -21.89 -1.97
C ASP A 59 -1.40 -21.86 -0.49
N TYR A 60 -0.95 -20.84 0.27
CA TYR A 60 -1.34 -20.66 1.67
C TYR A 60 -2.86 -20.50 1.84
N PHE A 61 -3.52 -19.72 0.98
CA PHE A 61 -4.97 -19.52 1.06
C PHE A 61 -5.76 -20.77 0.70
N HIS A 62 -5.18 -21.69 -0.09
CA HIS A 62 -5.77 -22.99 -0.34
C HIS A 62 -5.86 -23.82 0.94
N ASP A 63 -4.82 -23.79 1.78
CA ASP A 63 -4.82 -24.46 3.09
C ASP A 63 -5.80 -23.80 4.09
N TYR A 64 -6.04 -22.50 3.93
CA TYR A 64 -6.97 -21.74 4.79
C TYR A 64 -8.45 -21.97 4.44
N VAL A 65 -8.76 -22.76 3.40
CA VAL A 65 -10.15 -23.06 2.97
C VAL A 65 -11.01 -23.68 4.07
N HIS A 66 -10.37 -24.30 5.09
CA HIS A 66 -11.05 -24.91 6.23
C HIS A 66 -11.56 -23.89 7.27
N LEU A 67 -11.13 -22.63 7.17
CA LEU A 67 -11.65 -21.56 8.02
C LEU A 67 -13.14 -21.33 7.76
N ARG A 68 -13.87 -20.94 8.80
CA ARG A 68 -15.23 -20.40 8.63
C ARG A 68 -15.17 -19.18 7.70
N LEU A 69 -16.13 -19.05 6.80
CA LEU A 69 -16.15 -18.00 5.76
C LEU A 69 -15.83 -16.59 6.30
N ARG A 70 -16.41 -16.18 7.43
CA ARG A 70 -16.13 -14.85 8.03
C ARG A 70 -14.70 -14.68 8.53
N ASN A 71 -14.06 -15.76 8.96
CA ASN A 71 -12.67 -15.75 9.40
C ASN A 71 -11.74 -15.79 8.19
N PHE A 72 -12.09 -16.56 7.16
CA PHE A 72 -11.37 -16.54 5.88
C PHE A 72 -11.40 -15.13 5.26
N ASP A 73 -12.59 -14.53 5.13
CA ASP A 73 -12.75 -13.16 4.63
C ASP A 73 -11.91 -12.14 5.44
N TYR A 74 -11.82 -12.32 6.76
CA TYR A 74 -10.97 -11.50 7.63
C TYR A 74 -9.48 -11.69 7.33
N VAL A 75 -8.99 -12.94 7.25
CA VAL A 75 -7.60 -13.25 6.89
C VAL A 75 -7.23 -12.65 5.53
N ILE A 76 -8.12 -12.75 4.54
CA ILE A 76 -7.89 -12.18 3.22
C ILE A 76 -7.85 -10.65 3.25
N SER A 77 -8.69 -10.00 4.06
CA SER A 77 -8.64 -8.54 4.28
C SER A 77 -7.31 -8.11 4.88
N GLU A 78 -6.84 -8.82 5.91
CA GLU A 78 -5.56 -8.52 6.56
C GLU A 78 -4.38 -8.77 5.62
N ALA A 79 -4.42 -9.83 4.82
CA ALA A 79 -3.42 -10.08 3.79
C ALA A 79 -3.36 -8.97 2.75
N GLN A 80 -4.51 -8.47 2.27
CA GLN A 80 -4.56 -7.31 1.36
C GLN A 80 -3.87 -6.09 1.97
N ASN A 81 -4.18 -5.78 3.23
CA ASN A 81 -3.57 -4.68 3.97
C ASN A 81 -2.07 -4.84 4.10
N LEU A 82 -1.58 -6.04 4.45
CA LEU A 82 -0.15 -6.33 4.57
C LEU A 82 0.60 -6.23 3.25
N VAL A 83 0.05 -6.78 2.15
CA VAL A 83 0.66 -6.64 0.80
C VAL A 83 0.73 -5.17 0.40
N GLY A 84 -0.37 -4.44 0.58
CA GLY A 84 -0.42 -3.00 0.33
C GLY A 84 0.62 -2.23 1.13
N LYS A 85 0.71 -2.51 2.44
CA LYS A 85 1.67 -1.89 3.34
C LYS A 85 3.11 -2.15 2.91
N LYS A 86 3.46 -3.39 2.58
CA LYS A 86 4.80 -3.76 2.11
C LYS A 86 5.15 -3.09 0.77
N TYR A 87 4.19 -3.00 -0.16
CA TYR A 87 4.40 -2.35 -1.45
C TYR A 87 4.59 -0.83 -1.30
N VAL A 88 3.73 -0.15 -0.54
CA VAL A 88 3.87 1.29 -0.27
C VAL A 88 5.17 1.56 0.50
N SER A 89 5.52 0.71 1.48
CA SER A 89 6.81 0.78 2.17
C SER A 89 7.97 0.71 1.18
N ALA A 90 7.93 -0.20 0.19
CA ALA A 90 8.98 -0.33 -0.81
C ALA A 90 9.13 0.94 -1.65
N MET A 91 8.01 1.57 -2.06
CA MET A 91 8.02 2.85 -2.76
C MET A 91 8.66 3.97 -1.93
N LEU A 92 8.35 4.04 -0.63
CA LEU A 92 8.81 5.11 0.27
C LEU A 92 10.21 4.86 0.90
N ARG A 93 10.82 3.70 0.70
CA ARG A 93 12.16 3.37 1.26
C ARG A 93 13.33 3.95 0.46
N LYS A 94 13.08 4.56 -0.70
CA LYS A 94 14.07 5.19 -1.59
C LYS A 94 15.34 4.33 -1.84
N ARG A 95 15.16 3.16 -2.44
CA ARG A 95 16.27 2.27 -2.86
C ARG A 95 16.83 2.56 -4.26
N ILE A 96 16.07 3.32 -5.05
CA ILE A 96 16.41 3.73 -6.40
C ILE A 96 15.85 5.15 -6.64
N SER A 97 16.25 5.79 -7.73
CA SER A 97 15.66 7.02 -8.24
C SER A 97 15.54 6.95 -9.76
N PHE A 98 14.41 7.36 -10.32
CA PHE A 98 14.10 7.30 -11.76
C PHE A 98 14.38 8.65 -12.45
N LYS A 99 15.63 8.93 -12.80
CA LYS A 99 16.09 10.29 -13.12
C LYS A 99 15.47 10.87 -14.39
N THR A 100 15.06 10.03 -15.32
CA THR A 100 14.42 10.47 -16.57
C THR A 100 12.91 10.35 -16.50
N TYR A 101 12.21 11.11 -17.34
CA TYR A 101 10.76 10.96 -17.47
C TYR A 101 10.38 9.56 -17.95
N GLU A 102 11.12 8.99 -18.91
CA GLU A 102 10.89 7.66 -19.45
C GLU A 102 11.01 6.59 -18.37
N GLU A 103 12.04 6.64 -17.52
CA GLU A 103 12.23 5.72 -16.39
C GLU A 103 11.05 5.81 -15.40
N ARG A 104 10.61 7.02 -15.07
CA ARG A 104 9.46 7.24 -14.16
C ARG A 104 8.17 6.70 -14.73
N LYS A 105 7.94 6.96 -16.01
CA LYS A 105 6.76 6.50 -16.73
C LYS A 105 6.72 4.98 -16.79
N GLU A 106 7.84 4.34 -17.13
CA GLU A 106 7.95 2.87 -17.16
C GLU A 106 7.72 2.26 -15.77
N ALA A 107 8.38 2.81 -14.75
CA ALA A 107 8.21 2.36 -13.37
C ALA A 107 6.76 2.51 -12.88
N ALA A 108 6.13 3.66 -13.14
CA ALA A 108 4.74 3.89 -12.75
C ALA A 108 3.77 2.96 -13.49
N LEU A 109 3.95 2.73 -14.79
CA LEU A 109 3.13 1.80 -15.56
C LEU A 109 3.26 0.36 -15.03
N LYS A 110 4.47 -0.04 -14.64
CA LYS A 110 4.71 -1.33 -14.00
C LYS A 110 4.03 -1.43 -12.63
N ILE A 111 4.12 -0.40 -11.79
CA ILE A 111 3.44 -0.33 -10.49
C ILE A 111 1.92 -0.46 -10.67
N LEU A 112 1.34 0.28 -11.62
CA LEU A 112 -0.10 0.22 -11.93
C LEU A 112 -0.52 -1.18 -12.39
N LYS A 113 0.28 -1.81 -13.25
CA LYS A 113 0.05 -3.18 -13.72
C LYS A 113 0.08 -4.18 -12.56
N GLU A 114 1.08 -4.10 -11.70
CA GLU A 114 1.24 -5.00 -10.55
C GLU A 114 0.14 -4.78 -9.50
N SER A 115 -0.21 -3.52 -9.23
CA SER A 115 -1.36 -3.16 -8.39
C SER A 115 -2.66 -3.78 -8.91
N ALA A 116 -2.91 -3.71 -10.22
CA ALA A 116 -4.07 -4.33 -10.85
C ALA A 116 -4.03 -5.87 -10.77
N GLN A 117 -2.85 -6.48 -10.97
CA GLN A 117 -2.65 -7.92 -10.83
C GLN A 117 -2.97 -8.41 -9.42
N ILE A 118 -2.42 -7.75 -8.41
CA ILE A 118 -2.65 -8.11 -7.00
C ILE A 118 -4.12 -7.92 -6.63
N LYS A 119 -4.75 -6.82 -7.07
CA LYS A 119 -6.18 -6.56 -6.87
C LYS A 119 -7.04 -7.66 -7.51
N ALA A 120 -6.71 -8.07 -8.74
CA ALA A 120 -7.41 -9.14 -9.44
C ALA A 120 -7.25 -10.50 -8.73
N PHE A 121 -6.04 -10.80 -8.24
CA PHE A 121 -5.77 -11.99 -7.43
C PHE A 121 -6.69 -12.05 -6.20
N PHE A 122 -6.69 -11.01 -5.36
CA PHE A 122 -7.53 -10.99 -4.17
C PHE A 122 -9.03 -10.98 -4.46
N THR A 123 -9.45 -10.31 -5.55
CA THR A 123 -10.85 -10.33 -6.01
C THR A 123 -11.27 -11.74 -6.41
N ARG A 124 -10.38 -12.53 -7.02
CA ARG A 124 -10.63 -13.93 -7.38
C ARG A 124 -10.74 -14.83 -6.16
N ILE A 125 -9.87 -14.65 -5.16
CA ILE A 125 -9.86 -15.45 -3.92
C ILE A 125 -11.08 -15.12 -3.03
N ALA A 126 -11.37 -13.84 -2.81
CA ALA A 126 -12.47 -13.41 -1.94
C ALA A 126 -13.25 -12.22 -2.55
N PRO A 127 -14.20 -12.47 -3.47
CA PRO A 127 -14.91 -11.42 -4.22
C PRO A 127 -15.72 -10.43 -3.35
N LYS A 128 -16.06 -10.83 -2.12
CA LYS A 128 -16.84 -10.01 -1.17
C LYS A 128 -15.98 -9.05 -0.35
N VAL A 129 -14.68 -9.33 -0.24
CA VAL A 129 -13.73 -8.56 0.58
C VAL A 129 -13.13 -7.40 -0.22
N ALA A 130 -12.82 -7.62 -1.50
CA ALA A 130 -12.01 -6.72 -2.34
C ALA A 130 -12.64 -5.36 -2.73
N LYS A 131 -13.72 -4.92 -2.07
CA LYS A 131 -14.54 -3.76 -2.51
C LYS A 131 -14.41 -2.48 -1.68
N PHE A 132 -13.81 -2.51 -0.49
CA PHE A 132 -13.66 -1.31 0.35
C PHE A 132 -12.25 -0.73 0.23
N ASP A 133 -12.19 0.60 -0.01
CA ASP A 133 -11.02 1.50 0.00
C ASP A 133 -9.67 0.76 -0.04
N SER A 134 -9.43 0.14 -1.20
CA SER A 134 -8.42 -0.90 -1.30
C SER A 134 -7.03 -0.27 -1.19
N PRO A 135 -6.08 -0.89 -0.47
CA PRO A 135 -4.72 -0.38 -0.36
C PRO A 135 -4.01 -0.22 -1.71
N PHE A 136 -4.48 -0.92 -2.75
CA PHE A 136 -4.02 -0.81 -4.13
C PHE A 136 -4.37 0.55 -4.77
N GLU A 137 -5.40 1.26 -4.28
CA GLU A 137 -5.71 2.63 -4.71
C GLU A 137 -4.69 3.64 -4.20
N ILE A 138 -4.05 3.38 -3.05
CA ILE A 138 -2.91 4.19 -2.57
C ILE A 138 -1.73 3.97 -3.50
N ILE A 139 -1.40 2.71 -3.82
CA ILE A 139 -0.31 2.38 -4.76
C ILE A 139 -0.52 3.08 -6.11
N ASN A 140 -1.75 3.06 -6.63
CA ASN A 140 -2.09 3.75 -7.87
C ASN A 140 -1.88 5.26 -7.76
N ALA A 141 -2.35 5.89 -6.68
CA ALA A 141 -2.17 7.32 -6.46
C ALA A 141 -0.68 7.72 -6.40
N LEU A 142 0.15 6.92 -5.74
CA LEU A 142 1.60 7.14 -5.69
C LEU A 142 2.26 6.98 -7.06
N ALA A 143 1.79 6.03 -7.88
CA ALA A 143 2.28 5.85 -9.24
C ALA A 143 1.91 7.03 -10.17
N GLU A 144 0.74 7.65 -9.98
CA GLU A 144 0.36 8.86 -10.72
C GLU A 144 1.31 10.02 -10.39
N VAL A 145 1.59 10.26 -9.10
CA VAL A 145 2.59 11.25 -8.67
C VAL A 145 3.98 10.96 -9.27
N LEU A 146 4.37 9.68 -9.37
CA LEU A 146 5.66 9.28 -9.91
C LEU A 146 5.83 9.65 -11.38
N LYS A 147 4.82 9.43 -12.23
CA LYS A 147 4.89 9.71 -13.68
C LYS A 147 4.48 11.13 -14.08
N CYS A 148 4.08 11.98 -13.14
CA CYS A 148 3.71 13.35 -13.43
C CYS A 148 4.87 14.11 -14.10
N GLU A 149 4.67 14.68 -15.27
CA GLU A 149 5.73 15.30 -16.07
C GLU A 149 5.98 16.77 -15.69
N ASP A 150 4.90 17.49 -15.42
CA ASP A 150 4.88 18.94 -15.17
C ASP A 150 4.99 19.23 -13.68
N ALA A 151 5.87 20.16 -13.29
CA ALA A 151 6.10 20.54 -11.90
C ALA A 151 4.90 21.25 -11.25
N GLU A 152 4.12 22.03 -12.01
CA GLU A 152 2.89 22.64 -11.53
C GLU A 152 1.83 21.56 -11.26
N MET A 153 1.71 20.59 -12.17
CA MET A 153 0.79 19.45 -11.99
C MET A 153 1.21 18.55 -10.84
N LEU A 154 2.52 18.40 -10.59
CA LEU A 154 3.03 17.62 -9.47
C LEU A 154 2.53 18.17 -8.12
N SER A 155 2.51 19.49 -7.96
CA SER A 155 1.96 20.10 -6.74
C SER A 155 0.47 19.80 -6.56
N LEU A 156 -0.31 19.83 -7.65
CA LEU A 156 -1.73 19.48 -7.65
C LEU A 156 -1.96 18.00 -7.29
N ASP A 157 -1.15 17.09 -7.82
CA ASP A 157 -1.24 15.65 -7.50
C ASP A 157 -0.93 15.39 -6.02
N LEU A 158 0.02 16.13 -5.44
CA LEU A 158 0.32 16.05 -4.00
C LEU A 158 -0.84 16.61 -3.15
N HIS A 159 -1.49 17.70 -3.57
CA HIS A 159 -2.71 18.20 -2.92
C HIS A 159 -3.82 17.14 -2.95
N ASN A 160 -4.07 16.54 -4.11
CA ASN A 160 -5.06 15.48 -4.28
C ASN A 160 -4.75 14.26 -3.39
N LEU A 161 -3.47 13.92 -3.24
CA LEU A 161 -3.02 12.82 -2.38
C LEU A 161 -3.31 13.12 -0.90
N ILE A 162 -3.02 14.33 -0.42
CA ILE A 162 -3.31 14.76 0.96
C ILE A 162 -4.82 14.90 1.20
N ASP A 163 -5.57 15.37 0.21
CA ASP A 163 -7.04 15.44 0.26
C ASP A 163 -7.65 14.06 0.43
N LYS A 164 -7.13 13.07 -0.32
CA LYS A 164 -7.61 11.68 -0.25
C LYS A 164 -7.13 10.94 0.99
N TYR A 165 -5.89 11.18 1.44
CA TYR A 165 -5.28 10.49 2.58
C TYR A 165 -4.66 11.50 3.57
N PRO A 166 -5.46 12.08 4.48
CA PRO A 166 -5.00 13.13 5.39
C PRO A 166 -3.97 12.68 6.43
N ASP A 167 -3.75 11.36 6.59
CA ASP A 167 -2.74 10.78 7.46
C ASP A 167 -1.37 10.60 6.76
N VAL A 168 -1.22 11.05 5.51
CA VAL A 168 0.08 11.14 4.84
C VAL A 168 0.96 12.20 5.53
N THR A 169 2.21 11.87 5.80
CA THR A 169 3.14 12.74 6.51
C THR A 169 4.06 13.49 5.55
N GLN A 170 4.68 14.57 6.03
CA GLN A 170 5.72 15.29 5.29
C GLN A 170 6.86 14.36 4.84
N ASP A 171 7.22 13.38 5.67
CA ASP A 171 8.26 12.40 5.33
C ASP A 171 7.81 11.48 4.19
N HIS A 172 6.59 10.96 4.22
CA HIS A 172 6.04 10.15 3.11
C HIS A 172 6.10 10.90 1.77
N LEU A 173 5.67 12.16 1.75
CA LEU A 173 5.72 12.99 0.54
C LEU A 173 7.16 13.23 0.08
N THR A 174 8.07 13.50 1.02
CA THR A 174 9.50 13.69 0.73
C THR A 174 10.11 12.44 0.09
N GLN A 175 9.84 11.25 0.63
CA GLN A 175 10.35 9.99 0.08
C GLN A 175 9.76 9.69 -1.30
N LEU A 176 8.47 9.91 -1.48
CA LEU A 176 7.78 9.72 -2.75
C LEU A 176 8.38 10.58 -3.86
N ILE A 177 8.57 11.88 -3.61
CA ILE A 177 9.15 12.78 -4.61
C ILE A 177 10.63 12.46 -4.82
N ALA A 178 11.35 12.07 -3.76
CA ALA A 178 12.76 11.68 -3.88
C ALA A 178 12.98 10.42 -4.75
N LEU A 179 11.95 9.57 -4.92
CA LEU A 179 11.95 8.44 -5.85
C LEU A 179 12.04 8.90 -7.32
N ARG A 180 11.55 10.10 -7.64
CA ARG A 180 11.59 10.67 -8.99
C ARG A 180 12.99 11.10 -9.43
N GLY A 181 13.90 11.43 -8.52
CA GLY A 181 15.31 11.69 -8.87
C GLY A 181 15.61 12.89 -9.79
N ASP A 182 14.60 13.62 -10.27
CA ASP A 182 14.71 14.78 -11.14
C ASP A 182 14.83 16.10 -10.37
N LEU A 183 14.47 16.09 -9.08
CA LEU A 183 14.52 17.25 -8.19
C LEU A 183 15.68 17.14 -7.20
N SER A 184 16.33 18.26 -6.92
CA SER A 184 17.31 18.41 -5.86
C SER A 184 16.66 18.28 -4.47
N LYS A 185 17.46 17.99 -3.45
CA LYS A 185 16.97 17.88 -2.06
C LYS A 185 16.29 19.16 -1.56
N SER A 186 16.73 20.34 -2.02
CA SER A 186 16.09 21.63 -1.69
C SER A 186 14.74 21.77 -2.37
N GLU A 187 14.66 21.49 -3.67
CA GLU A 187 13.40 21.57 -4.43
C GLU A 187 12.33 20.64 -3.86
N VAL A 188 12.71 19.40 -3.48
CA VAL A 188 11.80 18.47 -2.80
C VAL A 188 11.29 19.07 -1.49
N ARG A 189 12.19 19.61 -0.65
CA ARG A 189 11.81 20.19 0.64
C ARG A 189 10.88 21.38 0.47
N ASP A 190 11.19 22.28 -0.45
CA ASP A 190 10.43 23.51 -0.69
C ASP A 190 9.03 23.17 -1.22
N MET A 191 8.94 22.24 -2.17
CA MET A 191 7.66 21.76 -2.70
C MET A 191 6.79 21.10 -1.63
N VAL A 192 7.34 20.16 -0.86
CA VAL A 192 6.56 19.50 0.20
C VAL A 192 6.13 20.50 1.27
N THR A 193 7.01 21.43 1.65
CA THR A 193 6.68 22.46 2.65
C THR A 193 5.55 23.36 2.15
N TYR A 194 5.61 23.80 0.90
CA TYR A 194 4.55 24.58 0.26
C TYR A 194 3.21 23.84 0.29
N VAL A 195 3.19 22.58 -0.17
CA VAL A 195 1.96 21.77 -0.23
C VAL A 195 1.39 21.53 1.16
N VAL A 196 2.23 21.19 2.15
CA VAL A 196 1.75 20.93 3.52
C VAL A 196 1.23 22.20 4.20
N GLN A 197 1.88 23.35 4.00
CA GLN A 197 1.46 24.61 4.61
C GLN A 197 0.12 25.11 4.08
N SER A 198 -0.14 24.99 2.78
CA SER A 198 -1.44 25.39 2.23
C SER A 198 -2.58 24.52 2.76
N GLU A 199 -2.30 23.25 3.12
CA GLU A 199 -3.31 22.35 3.68
C GLU A 199 -3.59 22.55 5.16
N GLN A 200 -2.63 23.05 5.95
CA GLN A 200 -2.84 23.37 7.38
C GLN A 200 -3.92 24.44 7.62
N THR A 201 -4.26 25.22 6.60
CA THR A 201 -5.29 26.27 6.68
C THR A 201 -6.72 25.73 6.59
N LYS A 202 -6.90 24.44 6.20
CA LYS A 202 -8.21 23.82 6.03
C LYS A 202 -8.62 23.07 7.31
N ASN A 203 -9.69 23.51 7.97
CA ASN A 203 -10.33 22.72 9.03
C ASN A 203 -10.99 21.48 8.43
N ARG A 204 -10.44 20.29 8.70
CA ARG A 204 -10.90 19.02 8.13
C ARG A 204 -11.62 18.16 9.17
N PRO A 205 -12.71 17.46 8.78
CA PRO A 205 -13.30 16.43 9.62
C PRO A 205 -12.34 15.24 9.79
N PRO A 206 -12.49 14.44 10.85
CA PRO A 206 -11.70 13.22 11.02
C PRO A 206 -11.93 12.27 9.84
N ALA A 207 -10.86 11.96 9.10
CA ALA A 207 -10.88 10.96 8.05
C ALA A 207 -10.52 9.57 8.61
N PRO A 208 -11.01 8.48 8.01
CA PRO A 208 -10.54 7.14 8.34
C PRO A 208 -9.03 7.04 8.10
N LYS A 209 -8.33 6.32 8.98
CA LYS A 209 -6.89 6.08 8.85
C LYS A 209 -6.62 5.21 7.63
N SER A 210 -5.60 5.56 6.85
CA SER A 210 -5.12 4.78 5.73
C SER A 210 -3.89 3.95 6.14
N ILE A 211 -3.26 3.29 5.16
CA ILE A 211 -1.98 2.59 5.35
C ILE A 211 -0.89 3.54 5.85
N PHE A 212 -0.93 4.83 5.51
CA PHE A 212 0.11 5.77 5.92
C PHE A 212 0.26 5.84 7.45
N SER A 213 -0.82 5.72 8.21
CA SER A 213 -0.76 5.66 9.68
C SER A 213 -0.02 4.44 10.27
N GLN A 214 0.32 3.45 9.44
CA GLN A 214 0.96 2.20 9.85
C GLN A 214 2.40 2.07 9.33
N LEU A 215 2.88 3.04 8.54
CA LEU A 215 4.19 3.06 7.90
C LEU A 215 5.23 3.78 8.74
#